data_AF-A0A9E5I7E2-F1
#
_entry.id   AF-A0A9E5I7E2-F1
#
_cell.length_a   1.000
_cell.length_b   1.000
_cell.length_c   1.000
_cell.angle_alpha   90.00
_cell.angle_beta   90.00
_cell.angle_gamma   90.00
#
_symmetry.space_group_name_H-M   'P 1'
#
loop_
_entity.id
_entity.type
_entity.pdbx_description
1 polymer ?
#
loop_
_entity_poly.entity_id
_entity_poly.type
_entity_poly.pdbx_seq_one_letter_code
_entity_poly.pdbx_strand_id
1 'polypeptide(L)' 'AVANTSAKEILAEIVGRENPGKPYSDATLEELLRERGIPVARRTIAKYRAELGILPTHLRRKR' A
#
# COMPACT_ATOMS: atom_id res chain seq x y z
N ALA A 1 -20.47 -8.06 13.45
CA ALA A 1 -19.87 -7.90 12.12
C ALA A 1 -18.36 -7.79 12.32
N VAL A 2 -17.61 -8.87 12.07
CA VAL A 2 -16.16 -8.80 12.11
C VAL A 2 -15.77 -8.12 10.80
N ALA A 3 -15.42 -6.84 10.88
CA ALA A 3 -14.89 -6.13 9.74
C ALA A 3 -13.57 -6.84 9.38
N ASN A 4 -13.62 -7.69 8.36
CA ASN A 4 -12.45 -8.21 7.67
C ASN A 4 -11.82 -7.02 6.95
N THR A 5 -11.21 -6.09 7.71
CA THR A 5 -10.50 -4.97 7.11
C THR A 5 -9.41 -5.58 6.26
N SER A 6 -9.68 -5.63 4.96
CA SER A 6 -8.92 -6.49 4.07
C SER A 6 -7.56 -5.84 3.90
N ALA A 7 -6.49 -6.63 3.75
CA ALA A 7 -5.14 -6.11 3.53
C ALA A 7 -5.08 -4.97 2.49
N LYS A 8 -5.98 -4.99 1.49
CA LYS A 8 -6.21 -3.92 0.52
C LYS A 8 -6.65 -2.58 1.13
N GLU A 9 -7.60 -2.56 2.06
CA GLU A 9 -8.12 -1.34 2.66
C GLU A 9 -7.05 -0.65 3.50
N ILE A 10 -6.31 -1.44 4.28
CA ILE A 10 -5.17 -0.93 5.05
C ILE A 10 -4.06 -0.46 4.13
N LEU A 11 -3.78 -1.19 3.04
CA LEU A 11 -2.84 -0.75 2.02
C LEU A 11 -3.28 0.60 1.41
N ALA A 12 -4.55 0.74 1.06
CA ALA A 12 -5.11 1.98 0.53
C ALA A 12 -5.06 3.13 1.55
N GLU A 13 -5.28 2.85 2.84
CA GLU A 13 -5.13 3.82 3.92
C GLU A 13 -3.68 4.29 4.07
N ILE A 14 -2.72 3.36 4.07
CA ILE A 14 -1.28 3.64 4.17
C ILE A 14 -0.83 4.47 2.96
N VAL A 15 -1.22 4.07 1.75
CA VAL A 15 -0.90 4.80 0.51
C VAL A 15 -1.64 6.15 0.48
N GLY A 16 -2.85 6.24 1.01
CA GLY A 16 -3.60 7.50 1.11
C GLY A 16 -2.95 8.51 2.07
N ARG A 17 -2.26 8.02 3.11
CA ARG A 17 -1.48 8.83 4.06
C ARG A 17 -0.01 9.01 3.66
N GLU A 18 0.43 8.36 2.59
CA GLU A 18 1.81 8.48 2.13
C GLU A 18 2.10 9.88 1.60
N ASN A 19 3.37 10.28 1.66
CA ASN A 19 3.79 11.51 1.01
C ASN A 19 3.89 11.26 -0.51
N PRO A 20 3.09 11.95 -1.36
CA PRO A 20 3.15 11.76 -2.81
C PRO A 20 4.52 12.14 -3.43
N GLY A 21 5.35 12.90 -2.72
CA GLY A 21 6.74 13.18 -3.10
C GLY A 21 7.74 12.08 -2.72
N LYS A 22 7.37 11.19 -1.78
CA LYS A 22 8.15 10.02 -1.33
C LYS A 22 7.21 8.81 -1.14
N PRO A 23 6.68 8.26 -2.24
CA PRO A 23 5.78 7.12 -2.16
C PRO A 23 6.48 5.90 -1.59
N TYR A 24 5.73 5.07 -0.86
CA TYR A 24 6.26 3.88 -0.24
C TYR A 24 6.60 2.81 -1.29
N SER A 25 7.72 2.14 -1.04
CA SER A 25 8.11 0.94 -1.79
C SER A 25 7.30 -0.26 -1.31
N ASP A 26 7.21 -1.31 -2.13
CA ASP A 26 6.51 -2.55 -1.73
C ASP A 26 7.14 -3.19 -0.49
N ALA A 27 8.44 -3.01 -0.28
CA ALA A 27 9.15 -3.43 0.93
C ALA A 27 8.66 -2.69 2.19
N THR A 28 8.51 -1.38 2.08
CA THR A 28 8.01 -0.54 3.18
C THR A 28 6.56 -0.86 3.50
N LEU A 29 5.74 -1.10 2.48
CA LEU A 29 4.33 -1.48 2.65
C LEU A 29 4.20 -2.86 3.30
N GLU A 30 5.07 -3.80 2.96
CA GLU A 30 5.16 -5.13 3.61
C GLU A 30 5.47 -5.00 5.09
N GLU A 31 6.45 -4.16 5.45
CA GLU A 31 6.85 -3.94 6.84
C GLU A 31 5.73 -3.27 7.65
N LEU A 32 5.11 -2.21 7.10
CA LEU A 32 3.97 -1.53 7.73
C LEU A 32 2.74 -2.44 7.93
N LEU A 33 2.45 -3.31 6.95
CA LEU A 33 1.37 -4.28 7.07
C LEU A 33 1.71 -5.35 8.12
N ARG A 34 2.97 -5.80 8.16
CA ARG A 34 3.45 -6.75 9.16
C ARG A 34 3.40 -6.19 10.57
N GLU A 35 3.76 -4.92 10.77
CA GLU A 35 3.63 -4.21 12.06
C GLU A 35 2.17 -4.14 12.54
N ARG A 36 1.21 -4.04 11.61
CA ARG A 36 -0.23 -4.10 11.91
C ARG A 36 -0.76 -5.52 12.14
N GLY A 37 0.10 -6.54 12.14
CA GLY A 37 -0.29 -7.94 12.32
C GLY A 37 -0.85 -8.60 11.05
N ILE A 38 -0.65 -7.99 9.88
CA ILE A 38 -1.13 -8.49 8.60
C ILE A 38 0.07 -8.84 7.73
N PRO A 39 0.61 -10.07 7.83
CA PRO A 39 1.72 -10.50 6.99
C PRO A 39 1.24 -10.65 5.55
N VAL A 40 1.64 -9.72 4.68
CA VAL A 40 1.31 -9.73 3.25
C VAL A 40 2.61 -9.76 2.45
N ALA A 41 2.78 -10.75 1.59
CA ALA A 41 3.93 -10.83 0.72
C ALA A 41 3.94 -9.69 -0.32
N ARG A 42 5.13 -9.20 -0.70
CA ARG A 42 5.28 -8.15 -1.73
C ARG A 42 4.52 -8.41 -3.03
N ARG A 43 4.47 -9.67 -3.49
CA ARG A 43 3.73 -10.03 -4.73
C ARG A 43 2.24 -9.68 -4.62
N THR A 44 1.65 -9.87 -3.45
CA THR A 44 0.26 -9.53 -3.16
C THR A 44 0.06 -8.02 -3.08
N ILE A 45 1.03 -7.30 -2.49
CA ILE A 45 1.04 -5.82 -2.45
C ILE A 45 1.11 -5.24 -3.86
N ALA A 46 1.97 -5.76 -4.73
CA ALA A 46 2.08 -5.33 -6.13
C ALA A 46 0.75 -5.54 -6.88
N LYS A 47 0.08 -6.69 -6.68
CA LYS A 47 -1.26 -6.94 -7.21
C LYS A 47 -2.28 -5.93 -6.69
N TYR A 48 -2.29 -5.65 -5.39
CA TYR A 48 -3.21 -4.68 -4.80
C TYR A 48 -2.94 -3.25 -5.25
N ARG A 49 -1.67 -2.84 -5.42
CA ARG A 49 -1.32 -1.53 -6.01
C ARG A 49 -1.89 -1.37 -7.42
N ALA A 50 -1.76 -2.42 -8.24
CA ALA A 50 -2.30 -2.43 -9.60
C ALA A 50 -3.83 -2.35 -9.60
N GLU A 51 -4.50 -3.13 -8.74
CA GLU A 51 -5.96 -3.14 -8.62
C GLU A 51 -6.54 -1.85 -8.03
N LEU A 52 -5.80 -1.18 -7.14
CA LEU A 52 -6.17 0.13 -6.59
C LEU A 52 -5.93 1.29 -7.56
N GLY A 53 -5.39 1.02 -8.76
CA GLY A 53 -5.10 2.05 -9.75
C GLY A 53 -4.09 3.09 -9.27
N ILE A 54 -3.25 2.74 -8.28
CA ILE A 54 -2.24 3.65 -7.74
C ILE A 54 -1.18 3.81 -8.82
N LEU A 55 -1.23 4.96 -9.51
CA LEU A 55 -0.29 5.29 -10.57
C LEU A 55 1.16 5.16 -10.06
N PRO A 56 2.09 4.68 -10.91
CA PRO A 56 3.49 4.56 -10.57
C PRO A 56 4.02 5.88 -10.01
N THR A 57 4.92 5.75 -9.04
CA THR A 57 5.60 6.84 -8.31
C THR A 57 6.14 7.95 -9.23
N HIS A 58 6.53 7.58 -10.46
CA HIS A 58 6.97 8.49 -11.52
C HIS A 58 5.93 9.52 -12.00
N LEU A 59 4.63 9.20 -11.97
CA LEU A 59 3.54 10.09 -12.39
C LEU A 59 3.00 10.98 -11.24
N ARG A 60 3.28 10.61 -9.98
CA ARG A 60 2.81 11.32 -8.78
C ARG A 60 3.76 12.39 -8.26
N ARG A 61 5.06 12.30 -8.60
CA ARG A 61 6.06 13.30 -8.26
C ARG A 61 5.83 14.56 -9.10
N LYS A 62 4.96 15.47 -8.64
CA LYS A 62 4.94 16.86 -9.13
C LYS A 62 6.31 17.45 -8.84
N ARG A 63 7.00 17.84 -9.90
CA ARG A 63 8.30 18.49 -9.86
C ARG A 63 8.21 19.84 -9.17
#